data_AF-A0A7K3GB81-F1
#
_entry.id   AF-A0A7K3GB81-F1
#
_cell.length_a   1.000
_cell.length_b   1.000
_cell.length_c   1.000
_cell.angle_alpha   90.00
_cell.angle_beta   90.00
_cell.angle_gamma   90.00
#
_symmetry.space_group_name_H-M   'P 1'
#
loop_
_entity.id
_entity.type
_entity.pdbx_description
1 polymer ?
#
loop_
_entity_poly.entity_id
_entity_poly.type
_entity_poly.pdbx_seq_one_letter_code
_entity_poly.pdbx_strand_id
1 'polypeptide(L)'
;MNSVQIRSAERALSVGTWLIVAGAMLFSVLTVTPLMRAHTPADWRWTAPILPLVVDAAVVIVVRLDSVLARLGGHGGRWPVVLRWMTGGMTLALNIADSALAKDLVGVAVHAVAPLLLIVTAETGLAYRAAITRALTAIQDRERAERAEREQAAAERAEAAAKREREAREFEARMAREQREHEAALVREQAEREERARREERERQEAQERAEREARERAEREREQQRLERERREREAAARMEKERRERAEQAAREQREREERAERERAELLAAGPAQEKQGEEKARKTVAAAFAAGLPVRQAAELCGWSTGWVTARYQELREAPAARTLEAAGR
;
A
#
# COMPACT_ATOMS: atom_id res chain seq x y z
N MET A 1 51.45 13.31 -39.04
CA MET A 1 52.92 13.47 -39.16
C MET A 1 53.55 13.34 -37.79
N ASN A 2 54.56 12.49 -37.61
CA ASN A 2 55.16 12.24 -36.30
C ASN A 2 56.04 13.41 -35.86
N SER A 3 55.99 13.79 -34.58
CA SER A 3 56.78 14.89 -33.97
C SER A 3 58.30 14.75 -34.16
N VAL A 4 58.77 13.55 -34.49
CA VAL A 4 60.16 13.24 -34.83
C VAL A 4 60.53 13.76 -36.23
N GLN A 5 59.63 13.65 -37.21
CA GLN A 5 59.86 14.12 -38.59
C GLN A 5 59.88 15.65 -38.68
N ILE A 6 59.10 16.33 -37.83
CA ILE A 6 59.11 17.80 -37.74
C ILE A 6 60.45 18.29 -37.18
N ARG A 7 60.96 17.65 -36.11
CA ARG A 7 62.23 18.02 -35.48
C ARG A 7 63.46 17.74 -36.35
N SER A 8 63.45 16.66 -37.15
CA SER A 8 64.55 16.39 -38.08
C SER A 8 64.58 17.38 -39.25
N ALA A 9 63.41 17.74 -39.80
CA ALA A 9 63.29 18.76 -40.83
C ALA A 9 63.77 20.15 -40.34
N GLU A 10 63.40 20.54 -39.13
CA GLU A 10 63.88 21.80 -38.52
C GLU A 10 65.42 21.82 -38.35
N ARG A 11 66.02 20.72 -37.91
CA ARG A 11 67.48 20.62 -37.78
C ARG A 11 68.19 20.70 -39.12
N ALA A 12 67.70 19.98 -40.13
CA ALA A 12 68.29 20.01 -41.47
C ALA A 12 68.25 21.42 -42.09
N LEU A 13 67.11 22.11 -41.96
CA LEU A 13 66.95 23.50 -42.40
C LEU A 13 67.90 24.46 -41.66
N SER A 14 68.07 24.26 -40.34
CA SER A 14 68.99 25.08 -39.55
C SER A 14 70.45 24.87 -39.97
N VAL A 15 70.88 23.63 -40.21
CA VAL A 15 72.25 23.32 -40.65
C VAL A 15 72.51 23.90 -42.04
N GLY A 16 71.59 23.71 -42.99
CA GLY A 16 71.72 24.27 -44.35
C GLY A 16 71.83 25.80 -44.34
N THR A 17 71.05 26.48 -43.50
CA THR A 17 71.13 27.95 -43.36
C THR A 17 72.51 28.40 -42.86
N TRP A 18 73.07 27.72 -41.86
CA TRP A 18 74.40 28.05 -41.33
C TRP A 18 75.53 27.80 -42.33
N LEU A 19 75.41 26.76 -43.17
CA LEU A 19 76.36 26.52 -44.25
C LEU A 19 76.35 27.63 -45.30
N ILE A 20 75.17 28.14 -45.67
CA ILE A 20 75.04 29.26 -46.61
C ILE A 20 75.65 30.53 -46.02
N VAL A 21 75.37 30.83 -44.75
CA VAL A 21 75.97 31.99 -44.05
C VAL A 21 77.48 31.87 -44.00
N ALA A 22 78.02 30.72 -43.59
CA ALA A 22 79.46 30.50 -43.51
C ALA A 22 80.14 30.63 -44.89
N GLY A 23 79.52 30.11 -45.94
CA GLY A 23 80.00 30.25 -47.32
C GLY A 23 80.00 31.70 -47.81
N ALA A 24 78.94 32.46 -47.52
CA ALA A 24 78.85 33.87 -47.88
C ALA A 24 79.90 34.72 -47.14
N MET A 25 80.11 34.47 -45.85
CA MET A 25 81.16 35.14 -45.06
C MET A 25 82.55 34.84 -45.62
N LEU A 26 82.82 33.56 -45.93
CA LEU A 26 84.10 33.16 -46.51
C LEU A 26 84.34 33.86 -47.85
N PHE A 27 83.32 33.91 -48.70
CA PHE A 27 83.39 34.60 -50.00
C PHE A 27 83.65 36.10 -49.82
N SER A 28 82.93 36.77 -48.93
CA SER A 28 83.09 38.21 -48.60
C SER A 28 84.49 38.52 -48.07
N VAL A 29 85.05 37.68 -47.20
CA VAL A 29 86.45 37.82 -46.75
C VAL A 29 87.42 37.70 -47.93
N LEU A 30 87.22 36.76 -48.84
CA LEU A 30 88.10 36.57 -49.99
C LEU A 30 88.03 37.71 -51.00
N THR A 31 86.87 38.37 -51.17
CA THR A 31 86.66 39.46 -52.12
C THR A 31 87.06 40.82 -51.56
N VAL A 32 86.76 41.10 -50.29
CA VAL A 32 86.97 42.43 -49.69
C VAL A 32 88.37 42.58 -49.09
N THR A 33 89.02 41.50 -48.65
CA THR A 33 90.39 41.57 -48.10
C THR A 33 91.41 42.14 -49.09
N PRO A 34 91.43 41.76 -50.39
CA PRO A 34 92.32 42.38 -51.37
C PRO A 34 92.09 43.90 -51.52
N LEU A 35 90.83 44.34 -51.58
CA LEU A 35 90.44 45.75 -51.68
C LEU A 35 90.93 46.56 -50.46
N MET A 36 90.79 46.00 -49.26
CA MET A 36 91.26 46.64 -48.03
C MET A 36 92.79 46.69 -47.95
N ARG A 37 93.50 45.64 -48.39
CA ARG A 37 94.97 45.65 -48.44
C ARG A 37 95.51 46.73 -49.38
N ALA A 38 94.77 47.07 -50.45
CA ALA A 38 95.15 48.14 -51.37
C ALA A 38 95.05 49.54 -50.75
N HIS A 39 94.13 49.73 -49.79
CA HIS A 39 93.86 51.02 -49.15
C HIS A 39 94.44 51.15 -47.73
N THR A 40 95.07 50.09 -47.21
CA THR A 40 95.65 50.08 -45.85
C THR A 40 97.18 50.25 -45.91
N PRO A 41 97.77 51.12 -45.06
CA PRO A 41 99.22 51.25 -44.92
C PRO A 41 99.92 49.90 -44.66
N ALA A 42 101.17 49.76 -45.11
CA ALA A 42 101.90 48.48 -45.10
C ALA A 42 101.93 47.81 -43.71
N ASP A 43 102.15 48.59 -42.65
CA ASP A 43 102.27 48.11 -41.27
C ASP A 43 100.93 47.58 -40.69
N TRP A 44 99.81 47.91 -41.34
CA TRP A 44 98.45 47.59 -40.88
C TRP A 44 97.73 46.57 -41.78
N ARG A 45 98.37 46.05 -42.84
CA ARG A 45 97.73 45.11 -43.77
C ARG A 45 97.23 43.82 -43.13
N TRP A 46 97.77 43.46 -41.96
CA TRP A 46 97.30 42.32 -41.18
C TRP A 46 95.86 42.47 -40.67
N THR A 47 95.34 43.71 -40.55
CA THR A 47 93.95 43.97 -40.14
C THR A 47 92.94 43.90 -41.28
N ALA A 48 93.39 43.82 -42.53
CA ALA A 48 92.52 43.78 -43.71
C ALA A 48 91.37 42.74 -43.68
N PRO A 49 91.55 41.50 -43.15
CA PRO A 49 90.45 40.54 -43.08
C PRO A 49 89.49 40.77 -41.90
N ILE A 50 89.81 41.68 -40.96
CA ILE A 50 88.97 41.94 -39.78
C ILE A 50 87.70 42.69 -40.18
N LEU A 51 87.82 43.71 -41.04
CA LEU A 51 86.68 44.54 -41.44
C LEU A 51 85.56 43.75 -42.15
N PRO A 52 85.85 42.90 -43.16
CA PRO A 52 84.82 42.07 -43.80
C PRO A 52 84.10 41.16 -42.82
N LEU A 53 84.85 40.55 -41.89
CA LEU A 53 84.30 39.64 -40.89
C LEU A 53 83.37 40.35 -39.90
N VAL A 54 83.71 41.58 -39.49
CA VAL A 54 82.86 42.41 -38.63
C VAL A 54 81.59 42.84 -39.35
N VAL A 55 81.70 43.27 -40.62
CA VAL A 55 80.54 43.67 -41.44
C VAL A 55 79.59 42.50 -41.64
N ASP A 56 80.11 41.32 -41.98
CA ASP A 56 79.29 40.13 -42.16
C ASP A 56 78.66 39.65 -40.85
N ALA A 57 79.38 39.71 -39.74
CA ALA A 57 78.82 39.41 -38.42
C ALA A 57 77.67 40.37 -38.07
N ALA A 58 77.80 41.67 -38.39
CA ALA A 58 76.74 42.65 -38.21
C ALA A 58 75.51 42.33 -39.07
N VAL A 59 75.68 41.96 -40.34
CA VAL A 59 74.59 41.50 -41.22
C VAL A 59 73.87 40.29 -40.61
N VAL A 60 74.63 39.28 -40.18
CA VAL A 60 74.07 38.06 -39.59
C VAL A 60 73.30 38.37 -38.31
N ILE A 61 73.86 39.22 -37.42
CA ILE A 61 73.20 39.65 -36.18
C ILE A 61 71.91 40.39 -36.50
N VAL A 62 71.91 41.36 -37.42
CA VAL A 62 70.71 42.14 -37.79
C VAL A 62 69.62 41.24 -38.37
N VAL A 63 69.99 40.29 -39.25
CA VAL A 63 69.05 39.32 -39.82
C VAL A 63 68.51 38.36 -38.74
N ARG A 64 69.34 37.94 -37.78
CA ARG A 64 68.92 37.02 -36.70
C ARG A 64 68.13 37.70 -35.59
N LEU A 65 68.42 38.95 -35.26
CA LEU A 65 67.82 39.68 -34.16
C LEU A 65 66.30 39.78 -34.32
N ASP A 66 65.83 39.95 -35.55
CA ASP A 66 64.40 39.96 -35.89
C ASP A 66 63.72 38.61 -35.57
N SER A 67 64.42 37.50 -35.81
CA SER A 67 63.93 36.16 -35.47
C SER A 67 63.88 35.88 -33.97
N VAL A 68 64.71 36.58 -33.18
CA VAL A 68 64.73 36.48 -31.71
C VAL A 68 63.65 37.40 -31.12
N LEU A 69 63.48 38.62 -31.64
CA LEU A 69 62.41 39.53 -31.22
C LEU A 69 61.02 38.95 -31.48
N ALA A 70 60.80 38.36 -32.66
CA ALA A 70 59.53 37.72 -32.99
C ALA A 70 59.20 36.54 -32.05
N ARG A 71 60.22 35.83 -31.55
CA ARG A 71 60.05 34.75 -30.56
C ARG A 71 59.72 35.26 -29.15
N LEU A 72 60.11 36.49 -28.83
CA LEU A 72 59.86 37.14 -27.54
C LEU A 72 58.55 37.95 -27.53
N GLY A 73 57.75 37.88 -28.60
CA GLY A 73 56.47 38.60 -28.72
C GLY A 73 56.61 40.10 -29.01
N GLY A 74 57.82 40.57 -29.30
CA GLY A 74 58.08 41.96 -29.66
C GLY A 74 57.98 42.18 -31.17
N HIS A 75 57.23 43.19 -31.59
CA HIS A 75 57.20 43.64 -32.98
C HIS A 75 58.18 44.81 -33.09
N GLY A 76 59.36 44.60 -33.69
CA GLY A 76 60.36 45.67 -33.87
C GLY A 76 59.93 46.81 -34.81
N GLY A 77 58.69 46.80 -35.29
CA GLY A 77 58.17 47.77 -36.25
C GLY A 77 58.89 47.67 -37.59
N ARG A 78 59.01 48.80 -38.29
CA ARG A 78 59.66 48.88 -39.63
C ARG A 78 61.18 49.04 -39.55
N TRP A 79 61.73 49.31 -38.35
CA TRP A 79 63.15 49.59 -38.15
C TRP A 79 64.09 48.42 -38.47
N PRO A 80 63.79 47.16 -38.09
CA PRO A 80 64.60 46.00 -38.48
C PRO A 80 64.70 45.82 -39.99
N VAL A 81 63.60 46.12 -40.71
CA VAL A 81 63.58 46.07 -42.18
C VAL A 81 64.51 47.13 -42.76
N VAL A 82 64.43 48.37 -42.28
CA VAL A 82 65.31 49.46 -42.72
C VAL A 82 66.78 49.14 -42.44
N LEU A 83 67.10 48.68 -41.23
CA LEU A 83 68.48 48.31 -40.84
C LEU A 83 69.02 47.17 -41.71
N ARG A 84 68.20 46.18 -42.05
CA ARG A 84 68.59 45.06 -42.91
C ARG A 84 68.90 45.52 -44.33
N TRP A 85 68.06 46.36 -44.92
CA TRP A 85 68.29 46.89 -46.26
C TRP A 85 69.50 47.83 -46.32
N MET A 86 69.72 48.66 -45.30
CA MET A 86 70.92 49.50 -45.21
C MET A 86 72.19 48.65 -45.10
N THR A 87 72.20 47.68 -44.18
CA THR A 87 73.38 46.84 -43.93
C THR A 87 73.68 45.94 -45.13
N GLY A 88 72.65 45.30 -45.71
CA GLY A 88 72.80 44.48 -46.91
C GLY A 88 73.22 45.29 -48.14
N GLY A 89 72.69 46.52 -48.30
CA GLY A 89 73.10 47.44 -49.35
C GLY A 89 74.57 47.84 -49.24
N MET A 90 75.06 48.09 -48.01
CA MET A 90 76.48 48.39 -47.76
C MET A 90 77.38 47.19 -48.08
N THR A 91 76.99 45.98 -47.69
CA THR A 91 77.73 44.75 -48.04
C THR A 91 77.77 44.51 -49.54
N LEU A 92 76.66 44.73 -50.23
CA LEU A 92 76.60 44.64 -51.70
C LEU A 92 77.54 45.66 -52.34
N ALA A 93 77.47 46.92 -51.91
CA ALA A 93 78.32 47.99 -52.42
C ALA A 93 79.82 47.66 -52.23
N LEU A 94 80.22 47.16 -51.06
CA LEU A 94 81.61 46.77 -50.78
C LEU A 94 82.07 45.60 -51.65
N ASN A 95 81.20 44.62 -51.91
CA ASN A 95 81.56 43.46 -52.73
C ASN A 95 81.68 43.81 -54.22
N ILE A 96 80.89 44.75 -54.73
CA ILE A 96 80.94 45.16 -56.14
C ILE A 96 81.86 46.35 -56.40
N ALA A 97 82.32 47.06 -55.36
CA ALA A 97 83.03 48.34 -55.49
C ALA A 97 84.25 48.25 -56.40
N ASP A 98 85.09 47.23 -56.21
CA ASP A 98 86.32 47.06 -56.99
C ASP A 98 86.02 46.81 -58.48
N SER A 99 85.09 45.90 -58.78
CA SER A 99 84.66 45.63 -60.16
C SER A 99 83.94 46.83 -60.80
N ALA A 100 83.14 47.56 -60.02
CA ALA A 100 82.44 48.75 -60.49
C ALA A 100 83.41 49.88 -60.85
N LEU A 101 84.44 50.10 -60.01
CA LEU A 101 85.51 51.07 -60.28
C LEU A 101 86.34 50.67 -61.51
N ALA A 102 86.57 49.37 -61.71
CA ALA A 102 87.23 48.82 -62.89
C ALA A 102 86.34 48.82 -64.16
N LYS A 103 85.07 49.21 -64.06
CA LYS A 103 84.04 49.13 -65.13
C LYS A 103 83.81 47.69 -65.65
N ASP A 104 84.10 46.69 -64.82
CA ASP A 104 83.86 45.28 -65.12
C ASP A 104 82.44 44.87 -64.71
N LEU A 105 81.53 44.90 -65.68
CA LEU A 105 80.13 44.51 -65.47
C LEU A 105 79.98 43.02 -65.09
N VAL A 106 80.90 42.16 -65.55
CA VAL A 106 80.87 40.73 -65.23
C VAL A 106 81.29 40.53 -63.78
N GLY A 107 82.36 41.19 -63.34
CA GLY A 107 82.78 41.21 -61.94
C GLY A 107 81.69 41.74 -61.00
N VAL A 108 81.02 42.84 -61.37
CA VAL A 108 79.88 43.37 -60.60
C VAL A 108 78.77 42.33 -60.47
N ALA A 109 78.42 41.65 -61.56
CA ALA A 109 77.39 40.60 -61.53
C ALA A 109 77.81 39.43 -60.63
N VAL A 110 79.03 38.91 -60.78
CA VAL A 110 79.53 37.77 -60.00
C VAL A 110 79.60 38.09 -58.50
N HIS A 111 80.12 39.26 -58.14
CA HIS A 111 80.25 39.65 -56.73
C HIS A 111 78.93 40.11 -56.09
N ALA A 112 77.90 40.43 -56.88
CA ALA A 112 76.56 40.73 -56.38
C ALA A 112 75.74 39.48 -56.00
N VAL A 113 76.03 38.31 -56.59
CA VAL A 113 75.21 37.09 -56.42
C VAL A 113 75.09 36.68 -54.94
N ALA A 114 76.21 36.59 -54.22
CA ALA A 114 76.19 36.12 -52.83
C ALA A 114 75.46 37.09 -51.88
N PRO A 115 75.73 38.42 -51.89
CA PRO A 115 74.97 39.38 -51.08
C PRO A 115 73.48 39.41 -51.43
N LEU A 116 73.11 39.36 -52.72
CA LEU A 116 71.71 39.36 -53.13
C LEU A 116 70.98 38.10 -52.67
N LEU A 117 71.60 36.91 -52.81
CA LEU A 117 71.03 35.67 -52.30
C LEU A 117 70.83 35.72 -50.79
N LEU A 118 71.76 36.32 -50.03
CA LEU A 118 71.63 36.45 -48.57
C LEU A 118 70.44 37.37 -48.20
N ILE A 119 70.30 38.52 -48.85
CA ILE A 119 69.19 39.46 -48.62
C ILE A 119 67.85 38.82 -48.97
N VAL A 120 67.75 38.21 -50.16
CA VAL A 120 66.51 37.57 -50.63
C VAL A 120 66.13 36.38 -49.75
N THR A 121 67.11 35.55 -49.36
CA THR A 121 66.87 34.40 -48.46
C THR A 121 66.44 34.85 -47.07
N ALA A 122 66.99 35.96 -46.56
CA ALA A 122 66.57 36.54 -45.28
C ALA A 122 65.10 37.02 -45.32
N GLU A 123 64.70 37.69 -46.41
CA GLU A 123 63.36 38.25 -46.54
C GLU A 123 62.30 37.15 -46.76
N THR A 124 62.58 36.21 -47.67
CA THR A 124 61.72 35.05 -47.90
C THR A 124 61.61 34.18 -46.64
N GLY A 125 62.71 33.98 -45.92
CA GLY A 125 62.74 33.22 -44.67
C GLY A 125 61.82 33.79 -43.58
N LEU A 126 61.69 35.11 -43.49
CA LEU A 126 60.78 35.77 -42.56
C LEU A 126 59.31 35.52 -42.94
N ALA A 127 58.96 35.69 -44.21
CA ALA A 127 57.61 35.47 -44.72
C ALA A 127 57.15 34.02 -44.54
N TYR A 128 58.01 33.05 -44.86
CA TYR A 128 57.73 31.62 -44.64
C TYR A 128 57.52 31.31 -43.15
N ARG A 129 58.36 31.84 -42.26
CA ARG A 129 58.20 31.63 -40.82
C ARG A 129 56.90 32.22 -40.29
N ALA A 130 56.56 33.45 -40.69
CA ALA A 130 55.30 34.08 -40.30
C ALA A 130 54.08 33.27 -40.78
N ALA A 131 54.13 32.73 -42.01
CA ALA A 131 53.09 31.85 -42.53
C ALA A 131 52.99 30.54 -41.74
N ILE A 132 54.12 29.88 -41.44
CA ILE A 132 54.17 28.63 -40.66
C ILE A 132 53.66 28.86 -39.24
N THR A 133 54.09 29.92 -38.55
CA THR A 133 53.61 30.24 -37.20
C THR A 133 52.11 30.45 -37.19
N ARG A 134 51.56 31.23 -38.13
CA ARG A 134 50.10 31.42 -38.25
C ARG A 134 49.35 30.11 -38.48
N ALA A 135 49.88 29.24 -39.36
CA ALA A 135 49.28 27.94 -39.61
C ALA A 135 49.30 27.04 -38.36
N LEU A 136 50.42 27.01 -37.63
CA LEU A 136 50.55 26.23 -36.38
C LEU A 136 49.62 26.75 -35.29
N THR A 137 49.52 28.07 -35.10
CA THR A 137 48.57 28.67 -34.14
C THR A 137 47.14 28.32 -34.50
N ALA A 138 46.75 28.42 -35.78
CA ALA A 138 45.41 28.07 -36.22
C ALA A 138 45.07 26.58 -35.98
N ILE A 139 46.04 25.68 -36.15
CA ILE A 139 45.86 24.25 -35.83
C ILE A 139 45.69 24.07 -34.31
N GLN A 140 46.54 24.69 -33.50
CA GLN A 140 46.45 24.60 -32.04
C GLN A 140 45.13 25.14 -31.48
N ASP A 141 44.64 26.25 -32.03
CA ASP A 141 43.37 26.85 -31.61
C ASP A 141 42.18 25.96 -31.98
N ARG A 142 42.21 25.33 -33.16
CA ARG A 142 41.21 24.30 -33.55
C ARG A 142 41.25 23.10 -32.62
N GLU A 143 42.42 22.55 -32.32
CA GLU A 143 42.54 21.43 -31.40
C GLU A 143 42.04 21.77 -29.99
N ARG A 144 42.28 23.00 -29.52
CA ARG A 144 41.76 23.47 -28.22
C ARG A 144 40.24 23.60 -28.25
N ALA A 145 39.67 24.16 -29.31
CA ALA A 145 38.23 24.28 -29.49
C ALA A 145 37.56 22.90 -29.53
N GLU A 146 38.08 21.96 -30.34
CA GLU A 146 37.55 20.60 -30.42
C GLU A 146 37.62 19.85 -29.07
N ARG A 147 38.69 20.05 -28.29
CA ARG A 147 38.78 19.47 -26.93
C ARG A 147 37.75 20.07 -25.99
N ALA A 148 37.59 21.40 -26.00
CA ALA A 148 36.59 22.07 -25.18
C ALA A 148 35.17 21.63 -25.53
N GLU A 149 34.83 21.48 -26.81
CA GLU A 149 33.54 20.97 -27.27
C GLU A 149 33.29 19.52 -26.81
N ARG A 150 34.32 18.65 -26.90
CA ARG A 150 34.21 17.26 -26.42
C ARG A 150 34.03 17.19 -24.91
N GLU A 151 34.74 18.02 -24.15
CA GLU A 151 34.61 18.09 -22.69
C GLU A 151 33.22 18.59 -22.29
N GLN A 152 32.70 19.63 -22.95
CA GLN A 152 31.34 20.13 -22.73
C GLN A 152 30.29 19.07 -23.06
N ALA A 153 30.38 18.43 -24.24
CA ALA A 153 29.45 17.38 -24.63
C ALA A 153 29.51 16.16 -23.68
N ALA A 154 30.67 15.83 -23.13
CA ALA A 154 30.80 14.78 -22.13
C ALA A 154 30.16 15.17 -20.79
N ALA A 155 30.34 16.42 -20.34
CA ALA A 155 29.72 16.95 -19.13
C ALA A 155 28.19 16.97 -19.24
N GLU A 156 27.65 17.46 -20.36
CA GLU A 156 26.20 17.49 -20.62
C GLU A 156 25.58 16.09 -20.62
N ARG A 157 26.27 15.09 -21.23
CA ARG A 157 25.83 13.70 -21.21
C ARG A 157 25.83 13.12 -19.80
N ALA A 158 26.85 13.41 -19.01
CA ALA A 158 26.95 12.96 -17.63
C ALA A 158 25.83 13.57 -16.75
N GLU A 159 25.56 14.87 -16.91
CA GLU A 159 24.48 15.55 -16.21
C GLU A 159 23.10 14.99 -16.62
N ALA A 160 22.86 14.80 -17.91
CA ALA A 160 21.63 14.21 -18.41
C ALA A 160 21.41 12.78 -17.89
N ALA A 161 22.47 11.97 -17.81
CA ALA A 161 22.41 10.63 -17.23
C ALA A 161 22.07 10.66 -15.73
N ALA A 162 22.74 11.54 -14.97
CA ALA A 162 22.47 11.71 -13.55
C ALA A 162 21.04 12.20 -13.27
N LYS A 163 20.51 13.09 -14.12
CA LYS A 163 19.11 13.55 -14.03
C LYS A 163 18.13 12.42 -14.28
N ARG A 164 18.32 11.64 -15.34
CA ARG A 164 17.47 10.47 -15.64
C ARG A 164 17.50 9.43 -14.53
N GLU A 165 18.66 9.20 -13.91
CA GLU A 165 18.77 8.28 -12.78
C GLU A 165 17.98 8.77 -11.55
N ARG A 166 18.05 10.07 -11.24
CA ARG A 166 17.25 10.67 -10.15
C ARG A 166 15.76 10.56 -10.44
N GLU A 167 15.33 10.92 -11.64
CA GLU A 167 13.93 10.82 -12.08
C GLU A 167 13.42 9.37 -12.02
N ALA A 168 14.25 8.39 -12.43
CA ALA A 168 13.91 6.97 -12.33
C ALA A 168 13.73 6.51 -10.88
N ARG A 169 14.65 6.89 -9.98
CA ARG A 169 14.54 6.57 -8.54
C ARG A 169 13.32 7.22 -7.89
N GLU A 170 13.00 8.46 -8.26
CA GLU A 170 11.80 9.15 -7.77
C GLU A 170 10.52 8.49 -8.27
N PHE A 171 10.50 8.09 -9.56
CA PHE A 171 9.38 7.36 -10.14
C PHE A 171 9.18 6.01 -9.46
N GLU A 172 10.25 5.22 -9.27
CA GLU A 172 10.19 3.94 -8.54
C GLU A 172 9.71 4.14 -7.10
N ALA A 173 10.22 5.15 -6.40
CA ALA A 173 9.78 5.47 -5.04
C ALA A 173 8.29 5.86 -4.99
N ARG A 174 7.79 6.60 -5.98
CA ARG A 174 6.36 6.95 -6.10
C ARG A 174 5.51 5.71 -6.35
N MET A 175 5.90 4.87 -7.31
CA MET A 175 5.21 3.61 -7.61
C MET A 175 5.16 2.69 -6.39
N ALA A 176 6.25 2.58 -5.63
CA ALA A 176 6.31 1.78 -4.41
C ALA A 176 5.45 2.36 -3.26
N ARG A 177 5.19 3.67 -3.24
CA ARG A 177 4.25 4.29 -2.29
C ARG A 177 2.81 4.01 -2.71
N GLU A 178 2.48 4.23 -3.99
CA GLU A 178 1.15 3.97 -4.53
C GLU A 178 0.75 2.50 -4.37
N GLN A 179 1.68 1.55 -4.60
CA GLN A 179 1.43 0.13 -4.35
C GLN A 179 1.13 -0.16 -2.88
N ARG A 180 1.93 0.37 -1.94
CA ARG A 180 1.71 0.19 -0.51
C ARG A 180 0.39 0.82 -0.04
N GLU A 181 0.03 1.98 -0.59
CA GLU A 181 -1.23 2.64 -0.28
C GLU A 181 -2.43 1.85 -0.82
N HIS A 182 -2.31 1.29 -2.04
CA HIS A 182 -3.34 0.43 -2.63
C HIS A 182 -3.50 -0.87 -1.84
N GLU A 183 -2.40 -1.54 -1.49
CA GLU A 183 -2.42 -2.74 -0.65
C GLU A 183 -3.04 -2.44 0.73
N ALA A 184 -2.65 -1.33 1.37
CA ALA A 184 -3.25 -0.90 2.64
C ALA A 184 -4.74 -0.56 2.50
N ALA A 185 -5.17 0.01 1.36
CA ALA A 185 -6.58 0.26 1.08
C ALA A 185 -7.37 -1.05 0.92
N LEU A 186 -6.83 -2.03 0.19
CA LEU A 186 -7.43 -3.35 0.04
C LEU A 186 -7.57 -4.09 1.38
N VAL A 187 -6.54 -4.04 2.23
CA VAL A 187 -6.59 -4.63 3.58
C VAL A 187 -7.65 -3.94 4.45
N ARG A 188 -7.74 -2.61 4.40
CA ARG A 188 -8.78 -1.86 5.12
C ARG A 188 -10.18 -2.23 4.63
N GLU A 189 -10.37 -2.32 3.31
CA GLU A 189 -11.64 -2.71 2.73
C GLU A 189 -12.04 -4.14 3.13
N GLN A 190 -11.09 -5.08 3.12
CA GLN A 190 -11.33 -6.44 3.60
C GLN A 190 -11.71 -6.47 5.08
N ALA A 191 -10.97 -5.75 5.94
CA ALA A 191 -11.28 -5.64 7.36
C ALA A 191 -12.66 -5.02 7.61
N GLU A 192 -13.04 -3.98 6.87
CA GLU A 192 -14.38 -3.39 6.95
C GLU A 192 -15.48 -4.36 6.52
N ARG A 193 -15.27 -5.13 5.44
CA ARG A 193 -16.22 -6.15 4.99
C ARG A 193 -16.38 -7.27 6.02
N GLU A 194 -15.28 -7.73 6.61
CA GLU A 194 -15.31 -8.72 7.68
C GLU A 194 -16.00 -8.19 8.94
N GLU A 195 -15.76 -6.94 9.33
CA GLU A 195 -16.43 -6.33 10.48
C GLU A 195 -17.94 -6.19 10.24
N ARG A 196 -18.35 -5.76 9.04
CA ARG A 196 -19.77 -5.72 8.64
C ARG A 196 -20.39 -7.12 8.69
N ALA A 197 -19.72 -8.13 8.14
CA ALA A 197 -20.19 -9.51 8.18
C ALA A 197 -20.37 -10.01 9.63
N ARG A 198 -19.41 -9.72 10.52
CA ARG A 198 -19.51 -10.06 11.95
C ARG A 198 -20.64 -9.32 12.66
N ARG A 199 -20.88 -8.06 12.33
CA ARG A 199 -22.01 -7.28 12.87
C ARG A 199 -23.35 -7.86 12.40
N GLU A 200 -23.49 -8.13 11.11
CA GLU A 200 -24.68 -8.77 10.54
C GLU A 200 -24.92 -10.16 11.14
N GLU A 201 -23.87 -10.96 11.36
CA GLU A 201 -24.00 -12.27 11.99
C GLU A 201 -24.48 -12.16 13.44
N ARG A 202 -23.92 -11.22 14.22
CA ARG A 202 -24.39 -10.94 15.59
C ARG A 202 -25.84 -10.46 15.62
N GLU A 203 -26.21 -9.54 14.72
CA GLU A 203 -27.60 -9.07 14.61
C GLU A 203 -28.55 -10.22 14.25
N ARG A 204 -28.15 -11.13 13.35
CA ARG A 204 -28.94 -12.33 13.02
C ARG A 204 -29.06 -13.27 14.21
N GLN A 205 -27.97 -13.51 14.94
CA GLN A 205 -27.99 -14.34 16.15
C GLN A 205 -28.90 -13.73 17.22
N GLU A 206 -28.77 -12.44 17.51
CA GLU A 206 -29.64 -11.75 18.45
C GLU A 206 -31.11 -11.74 17.99
N ALA A 207 -31.37 -11.59 16.69
CA ALA A 207 -32.72 -11.66 16.14
C ALA A 207 -33.32 -13.07 16.28
N GLN A 208 -32.50 -14.12 16.04
CA GLN A 208 -32.91 -15.51 16.25
C GLN A 208 -33.18 -15.80 17.73
N GLU A 209 -32.30 -15.36 18.64
CA GLU A 209 -32.52 -15.51 20.08
C GLU A 209 -33.76 -14.76 20.55
N ARG A 210 -34.01 -13.54 20.06
CA ARG A 210 -35.24 -12.79 20.35
C ARG A 210 -36.47 -13.53 19.84
N ALA A 211 -36.44 -14.02 18.60
CA ALA A 211 -37.54 -14.79 18.02
C ALA A 211 -37.79 -16.09 18.78
N GLU A 212 -36.74 -16.78 19.23
CA GLU A 212 -36.85 -18.01 20.02
C GLU A 212 -37.43 -17.72 21.42
N ARG A 213 -36.98 -16.66 22.09
CA ARG A 213 -37.55 -16.23 23.38
C ARG A 213 -39.03 -15.87 23.24
N GLU A 214 -39.39 -15.10 22.22
CA GLU A 214 -40.79 -14.77 21.95
C GLU A 214 -41.64 -15.99 21.60
N ALA A 215 -41.09 -16.98 20.87
CA ALA A 215 -41.77 -18.22 20.57
C ALA A 215 -41.97 -19.08 21.83
N ARG A 216 -40.96 -19.15 22.71
CA ARG A 216 -41.04 -19.82 24.01
C ARG A 216 -42.08 -19.16 24.91
N GLU A 217 -42.07 -17.83 25.02
CA GLU A 217 -43.08 -17.09 25.78
C GLU A 217 -44.49 -17.29 25.22
N ARG A 218 -44.66 -17.27 23.89
CA ARG A 218 -45.96 -17.56 23.26
C ARG A 218 -46.44 -18.97 23.57
N ALA A 219 -45.57 -19.96 23.44
CA ALA A 219 -45.89 -21.35 23.75
C ALA A 219 -46.20 -21.56 25.24
N GLU A 220 -45.52 -20.84 26.13
CA GLU A 220 -45.79 -20.89 27.58
C GLU A 220 -47.13 -20.23 27.92
N ARG A 221 -47.43 -19.05 27.38
CA ARG A 221 -48.73 -18.39 27.52
C ARG A 221 -49.87 -19.24 26.95
N GLU A 222 -49.65 -19.91 25.83
CA GLU A 222 -50.64 -20.82 25.23
C GLU A 222 -50.88 -22.04 26.11
N ARG A 223 -49.81 -22.65 26.67
CA ARG A 223 -49.93 -23.74 27.64
C ARG A 223 -50.63 -23.31 28.92
N GLU A 224 -50.37 -22.10 29.41
CA GLU A 224 -51.02 -21.53 30.59
C GLU A 224 -52.51 -21.27 30.33
N GLN A 225 -52.86 -20.70 29.17
CA GLN A 225 -54.25 -20.53 28.75
C GLN A 225 -54.99 -21.87 28.63
N GLN A 226 -54.36 -22.88 28.01
CA GLN A 226 -54.94 -24.22 27.93
C GLN A 226 -55.12 -24.87 29.30
N ARG A 227 -54.19 -24.66 30.25
CA ARG A 227 -54.31 -25.12 31.64
C ARG A 227 -55.47 -24.43 32.35
N LEU A 228 -55.57 -23.11 32.26
CA LEU A 228 -56.65 -22.34 32.87
C LEU A 228 -58.01 -22.71 32.28
N GLU A 229 -58.10 -22.92 30.97
CA GLU A 229 -59.33 -23.34 30.31
C GLU A 229 -59.74 -24.76 30.74
N ARG A 230 -58.77 -25.68 30.83
CA ARG A 230 -59.01 -27.04 31.34
C ARG A 230 -59.46 -27.01 32.79
N GLU A 231 -58.80 -26.25 33.65
CA GLU A 231 -59.17 -26.11 35.06
C GLU A 231 -60.56 -25.49 35.21
N ARG A 232 -60.91 -24.50 34.39
CA ARG A 232 -62.25 -23.92 34.35
C ARG A 232 -63.30 -24.96 33.94
N ARG A 233 -63.04 -25.74 32.89
CA ARG A 233 -63.95 -26.83 32.44
C ARG A 233 -64.10 -27.91 33.51
N GLU A 234 -63.02 -28.28 34.21
CA GLU A 234 -63.06 -29.25 35.31
C GLU A 234 -63.85 -28.72 36.51
N ARG A 235 -63.68 -27.44 36.89
CA ARG A 235 -64.49 -26.79 37.94
C ARG A 235 -65.96 -26.68 37.58
N GLU A 236 -66.28 -26.32 36.33
CA GLU A 236 -67.66 -26.25 35.83
C GLU A 236 -68.31 -27.64 35.80
N ALA A 237 -67.57 -28.69 35.40
CA ALA A 237 -68.05 -30.07 35.43
C ALA A 237 -68.26 -30.59 36.87
N ALA A 238 -67.33 -30.32 37.77
CA ALA A 238 -67.44 -30.68 39.18
C ALA A 238 -68.64 -29.98 39.85
N ALA A 239 -68.85 -28.69 39.58
CA ALA A 239 -70.00 -27.95 40.10
C ALA A 239 -71.35 -28.49 39.59
N ARG A 240 -71.43 -28.91 38.31
CA ARG A 240 -72.63 -29.58 37.76
C ARG A 240 -72.90 -30.91 38.44
N MET A 241 -71.87 -31.74 38.62
CA MET A 241 -71.98 -33.03 39.30
C MET A 241 -72.38 -32.88 40.77
N GLU A 242 -71.86 -31.88 41.48
CA GLU A 242 -72.23 -31.62 42.87
C GLU A 242 -73.69 -31.14 42.98
N LYS A 243 -74.12 -30.25 42.08
CA LYS A 243 -75.52 -29.79 42.02
C LYS A 243 -76.47 -30.94 41.76
N GLU A 244 -76.15 -31.81 40.80
CA GLU A 244 -76.97 -32.98 40.48
C GLU A 244 -77.02 -33.99 41.64
N ARG A 245 -75.91 -34.20 42.37
CA ARG A 245 -75.91 -35.03 43.59
C ARG A 245 -76.78 -34.44 44.70
N ARG A 246 -76.75 -33.12 44.91
CA ARG A 246 -77.60 -32.45 45.91
C ARG A 246 -79.08 -32.55 45.54
N GLU A 247 -79.43 -32.32 44.28
CA GLU A 247 -80.81 -32.45 43.80
C GLU A 247 -81.35 -33.87 43.96
N ARG A 248 -80.55 -34.90 43.62
CA ARG A 248 -80.94 -36.30 43.83
C ARG A 248 -81.07 -36.68 45.31
N ALA A 249 -80.19 -36.17 46.17
CA ALA A 249 -80.25 -36.40 47.61
C ALA A 249 -81.47 -35.72 48.25
N GLU A 250 -81.82 -34.51 47.82
CA GLU A 250 -83.02 -33.79 48.29
C GLU A 250 -84.32 -34.48 47.82
N GLN A 251 -84.36 -34.98 46.59
CA GLN A 251 -85.50 -35.77 46.09
C GLN A 251 -85.68 -37.07 46.88
N ALA A 252 -84.60 -37.83 47.11
CA ALA A 252 -84.65 -39.05 47.91
C ALA A 252 -85.10 -38.77 49.35
N ALA A 253 -84.64 -37.67 49.96
CA ALA A 253 -85.05 -37.28 51.32
C ALA A 253 -86.52 -36.87 51.41
N ARG A 254 -87.10 -36.29 50.36
CA ARG A 254 -88.54 -35.96 50.29
C ARG A 254 -89.40 -37.21 50.14
N GLU A 255 -89.02 -38.13 49.25
CA GLU A 255 -89.73 -39.39 49.06
C GLU A 255 -89.72 -40.27 50.32
N GLN A 256 -88.62 -40.26 51.09
CA GLN A 256 -88.51 -41.00 52.34
C GLN A 256 -89.50 -40.47 53.41
N ARG A 257 -89.56 -39.14 53.59
CA ARG A 257 -90.46 -38.50 54.58
C ARG A 257 -91.93 -38.74 54.26
N GLU A 258 -92.32 -38.67 52.97
CA GLU A 258 -93.71 -38.94 52.57
C GLU A 258 -94.13 -40.39 52.82
N ARG A 259 -93.21 -41.35 52.72
CA ARG A 259 -93.49 -42.77 53.02
C ARG A 259 -93.66 -43.01 54.52
N GLU A 260 -92.83 -42.37 55.35
CA GLU A 260 -92.90 -42.46 56.81
C GLU A 260 -94.21 -41.88 57.35
N GLU A 261 -94.63 -40.69 56.87
CA GLU A 261 -95.90 -40.06 57.30
C GLU A 261 -97.14 -40.88 56.93
N ARG A 262 -97.15 -41.57 55.78
CA ARG A 262 -98.27 -42.44 55.39
C ARG A 262 -98.36 -43.68 56.29
N ALA A 263 -97.22 -44.28 56.64
CA ALA A 263 -97.17 -45.45 57.51
C ALA A 263 -97.62 -45.13 58.95
N GLU A 264 -97.29 -43.94 59.46
CA GLU A 264 -97.74 -43.49 60.79
C GLU A 264 -99.25 -43.26 60.85
N ARG A 265 -99.86 -42.68 59.78
CA ARG A 265 -101.32 -42.46 59.72
C ARG A 265 -102.10 -43.76 59.68
N GLU A 266 -101.69 -44.72 58.85
CA GLU A 266 -102.34 -46.04 58.76
C GLU A 266 -102.26 -46.80 60.08
N ARG A 267 -101.14 -46.66 60.80
CA ARG A 267 -100.94 -47.27 62.13
C ARG A 267 -101.81 -46.63 63.20
N ALA A 268 -101.96 -45.30 63.19
CA ALA A 268 -102.83 -44.60 64.13
C ALA A 268 -104.30 -45.00 63.96
N GLU A 269 -104.76 -45.16 62.73
CA GLU A 269 -106.13 -45.62 62.43
C GLU A 269 -106.40 -47.04 62.94
N LEU A 270 -105.43 -47.97 62.79
CA LEU A 270 -105.57 -49.35 63.27
C LEU A 270 -105.63 -49.48 64.80
N LEU A 271 -104.97 -48.58 65.53
CA LEU A 271 -104.96 -48.57 67.00
C LEU A 271 -106.16 -47.82 67.61
N ALA A 272 -106.72 -46.86 66.88
CA ALA A 272 -107.88 -46.07 67.32
C ALA A 272 -109.23 -46.82 67.19
N ALA A 273 -109.27 -47.97 66.51
CA ALA A 273 -110.49 -48.73 66.23
C ALA A 273 -111.21 -49.34 67.45
N GLY A 274 -110.65 -49.21 68.66
CA GLY A 274 -111.26 -49.71 69.90
C GLY A 274 -111.28 -51.24 70.02
N PRO A 275 -111.71 -51.81 71.16
CA PRO A 275 -111.78 -53.26 71.34
C PRO A 275 -112.73 -53.89 70.31
N ALA A 276 -112.26 -54.90 69.59
CA ALA A 276 -113.01 -55.51 68.51
C ALA A 276 -114.23 -56.26 69.08
N GLN A 277 -115.43 -55.83 68.68
CA GLN A 277 -116.69 -56.48 69.07
C GLN A 277 -116.88 -57.84 68.37
N GLU A 278 -116.21 -58.04 67.23
CA GLU A 278 -116.16 -59.29 66.48
C GLU A 278 -114.73 -59.59 66.04
N LYS A 279 -114.41 -60.88 65.89
CA LYS A 279 -113.07 -61.34 65.49
C LYS A 279 -112.71 -60.78 64.10
N GLN A 280 -111.66 -59.95 64.02
CA GLN A 280 -111.21 -59.36 62.75
C GLN A 280 -110.75 -60.43 61.75
N GLY A 281 -110.89 -60.19 60.45
CA GLY A 281 -110.27 -61.03 59.41
C GLY A 281 -108.75 -61.11 59.59
N GLU A 282 -108.15 -62.27 59.31
CA GLU A 282 -106.75 -62.56 59.67
C GLU A 282 -105.74 -61.52 59.16
N GLU A 283 -105.89 -61.04 57.93
CA GLU A 283 -104.99 -60.03 57.36
C GLU A 283 -105.05 -58.70 58.12
N LYS A 284 -106.26 -58.26 58.50
CA LYS A 284 -106.47 -57.05 59.30
C LYS A 284 -105.97 -57.25 60.73
N ALA A 285 -106.23 -58.42 61.33
CA ALA A 285 -105.73 -58.77 62.65
C ALA A 285 -104.20 -58.79 62.72
N ARG A 286 -103.51 -59.29 61.67
CA ARG A 286 -102.04 -59.25 61.58
C ARG A 286 -101.52 -57.81 61.52
N LYS A 287 -102.16 -56.92 60.73
CA LYS A 287 -101.79 -55.50 60.66
C LYS A 287 -102.03 -54.78 61.99
N THR A 288 -103.16 -55.02 62.65
CA THR A 288 -103.48 -54.48 63.98
C THR A 288 -102.48 -54.96 65.04
N VAL A 289 -102.11 -56.25 65.03
CA VAL A 289 -101.11 -56.81 65.94
C VAL A 289 -99.71 -56.24 65.67
N ALA A 290 -99.32 -56.05 64.41
CA ALA A 290 -98.05 -55.41 64.06
C ALA A 290 -98.00 -53.94 64.48
N ALA A 291 -99.10 -53.21 64.28
CA ALA A 291 -99.27 -51.83 64.76
C ALA A 291 -99.18 -51.74 66.30
N ALA A 292 -99.81 -52.67 67.01
CA ALA A 292 -99.81 -52.76 68.47
C ALA A 292 -98.44 -53.14 69.02
N PHE A 293 -97.74 -54.08 68.37
CA PHE A 293 -96.38 -54.46 68.70
C PHE A 293 -95.41 -53.28 68.56
N ALA A 294 -95.45 -52.59 67.42
CA ALA A 294 -94.63 -51.40 67.20
C ALA A 294 -94.96 -50.27 68.20
N ALA A 295 -96.20 -50.22 68.73
CA ALA A 295 -96.64 -49.25 69.73
C ALA A 295 -96.31 -49.67 71.17
N GLY A 296 -95.67 -50.82 71.37
CA GLY A 296 -95.33 -51.34 72.69
C GLY A 296 -96.55 -51.77 73.50
N LEU A 297 -97.72 -51.94 72.87
CA LEU A 297 -98.92 -52.36 73.59
C LEU A 297 -98.77 -53.80 74.08
N PRO A 298 -99.27 -54.14 75.27
CA PRO A 298 -99.21 -55.50 75.79
C PRO A 298 -100.06 -56.45 74.95
N VAL A 299 -99.62 -57.71 74.86
CA VAL A 299 -100.27 -58.80 74.08
C VAL A 299 -101.77 -58.90 74.34
N ARG A 300 -102.19 -58.69 75.60
CA ARG A 300 -103.60 -58.73 76.00
C ARG A 300 -104.42 -57.63 75.32
N GLN A 301 -103.90 -56.42 75.25
CA GLN A 301 -104.56 -55.28 74.63
C GLN A 301 -104.60 -55.42 73.11
N ALA A 302 -103.54 -55.97 72.51
CA ALA A 302 -103.53 -56.32 71.09
C ALA A 302 -104.56 -57.41 70.74
N ALA A 303 -104.77 -58.38 71.64
CA ALA A 303 -105.80 -59.42 71.50
C ALA A 303 -107.23 -58.84 71.61
N GLU A 304 -107.45 -57.89 72.51
CA GLU A 304 -108.71 -57.15 72.61
C GLU A 304 -108.98 -56.29 71.36
N LEU A 305 -107.95 -55.64 70.81
CA LEU A 305 -108.07 -54.80 69.60
C LEU A 305 -108.36 -55.58 68.32
N CYS A 306 -107.96 -56.84 68.22
CA CYS A 306 -108.22 -57.67 67.03
C CYS A 306 -109.31 -58.72 67.22
N GLY A 307 -109.70 -59.03 68.46
CA GLY A 307 -110.70 -60.06 68.79
C GLY A 307 -110.18 -61.50 68.63
N TRP A 308 -108.86 -61.69 68.54
CA TRP A 308 -108.21 -63.01 68.47
C TRP A 308 -107.72 -63.47 69.83
N SER A 309 -107.45 -64.78 69.97
CA SER A 309 -106.94 -65.32 71.21
C SER A 309 -105.55 -64.78 71.54
N THR A 310 -105.29 -64.59 72.83
CA THR A 310 -103.97 -64.16 73.34
C THR A 310 -102.84 -65.07 72.88
N GLY A 311 -103.08 -66.38 72.73
CA GLY A 311 -102.10 -67.33 72.18
C GLY A 311 -101.72 -67.03 70.73
N TRP A 312 -102.70 -66.68 69.88
CA TRP A 312 -102.44 -66.30 68.48
C TRP A 312 -101.67 -64.98 68.39
N VAL A 313 -102.04 -63.97 69.20
CA VAL A 313 -101.34 -62.68 69.25
C VAL A 313 -99.91 -62.82 69.80
N THR A 314 -99.68 -63.68 70.79
CA THR A 314 -98.35 -63.95 71.35
C THR A 314 -97.41 -64.52 70.28
N ALA A 315 -97.88 -65.49 69.49
CA ALA A 315 -97.09 -66.06 68.39
C ALA A 315 -96.68 -64.97 67.38
N ARG A 316 -97.60 -64.07 67.01
CA ARG A 316 -97.28 -62.96 66.09
C ARG A 316 -96.35 -61.92 66.70
N TYR A 317 -96.47 -61.62 67.99
CA TYR A 317 -95.51 -60.74 68.71
C TYR A 317 -94.10 -61.32 68.72
N GLN A 318 -93.95 -62.64 68.86
CA GLN A 318 -92.63 -63.29 68.81
C GLN A 318 -92.03 -63.23 67.40
N GLU A 319 -92.81 -63.53 66.36
CA GLU A 319 -92.33 -63.39 64.98
C GLU A 319 -91.88 -61.97 64.65
N LEU A 320 -92.58 -60.95 65.16
CA LEU A 320 -92.20 -59.55 64.96
C LEU A 320 -90.94 -59.15 65.75
N ARG A 321 -90.66 -59.81 66.89
CA ARG A 321 -89.37 -59.68 67.61
C ARG A 321 -88.22 -60.32 66.85
N GLU A 322 -88.48 -61.44 66.17
CA GLU A 322 -87.48 -62.21 65.43
C GLU A 322 -87.21 -61.65 64.02
N ALA A 323 -88.18 -60.98 63.40
CA ALA A 323 -88.09 -60.39 62.06
C ALA A 323 -86.88 -59.44 61.81
N PRO A 324 -86.47 -58.54 62.74
CA PRO A 324 -85.28 -57.71 62.52
C PRO A 324 -83.97 -58.52 62.55
N ALA A 325 -83.90 -59.65 63.26
CA ALA A 325 -82.71 -60.50 63.28
C ALA A 325 -82.51 -61.24 61.95
N ALA A 326 -83.58 -61.62 61.25
CA ALA A 326 -83.52 -62.28 59.95
C ALA A 326 -83.08 -61.35 58.80
N ARG A 327 -83.51 -60.07 58.79
CA ARG A 327 -83.14 -59.10 57.74
C ARG A 327 -81.68 -58.64 57.82
N THR A 328 -81.06 -58.71 59.01
CA THR A 328 -79.65 -58.32 59.21
C THR A 328 -78.69 -59.39 58.65
N LEU A 329 -79.12 -60.66 58.59
CA LEU A 329 -78.35 -61.75 57.99
C LEU A 329 -78.45 -61.79 56.45
N GLU A 330 -79.57 -61.40 55.86
CA GLU A 330 -79.71 -61.27 54.39
C GLU A 330 -78.98 -60.04 53.81
N ALA A 331 -78.84 -58.96 54.57
CA ALA A 331 -78.11 -57.76 54.13
C ALA A 331 -76.58 -57.90 54.22
N ALA A 332 -76.07 -58.85 55.02
CA ALA A 332 -74.65 -59.19 55.12
C ALA A 332 -74.19 -60.24 54.10
N GLY A 333 -75.13 -60.84 53.34
CA GLY A 333 -74.89 -61.88 52.35
C GLY A 333 -75.04 -61.44 50.88
N ARG A 334 -75.07 -60.13 50.58
CA ARG A 334 -75.09 -59.59 49.21
C ARG A 334 -73.92 -58.64 48.96
#